data_AF-A0A945CI17-F1
#
_entry.id   AF-A0A945CI17-F1
#
_cell.length_a   1.000
_cell.length_b   1.000
_cell.length_c   1.000
_cell.angle_alpha   90.00
_cell.angle_beta   90.00
_cell.angle_gamma   90.00
#
_symmetry.space_group_name_H-M   'P 1'
#
loop_
_entity.id
_entity.type
_entity.pdbx_description
1 polymer ?
#
loop_
_entity_poly.entity_id
_entity_poly.type
_entity_poly.pdbx_seq_one_letter_code
_entity_poly.pdbx_strand_id
1 'polypeptide(L)'
;TSNRNAVGARIWARAGQLEMMREVHSGSSYLSQDDMRLFFGLGTHRRVDSLRIRWPSGRIDSLENIAANRLLILREGEGYVEYPSLSTGSRPN
;
A
#
# COMPACT_ATOMS: atom_id res chain seq x y z
N THR A 1 17.44 -8.79 11.43
CA THR A 1 16.30 -8.12 12.08
C THR A 1 15.63 -7.21 11.07
N SER A 2 14.77 -7.76 10.20
CA SER A 2 13.99 -6.96 9.25
C SER A 2 12.88 -6.24 10.01
N ASN A 3 12.79 -4.94 9.81
CA ASN A 3 11.85 -4.06 10.49
C ASN A 3 10.43 -4.45 10.09
N ARG A 4 9.66 -5.08 10.99
CA ARG A 4 8.27 -5.56 10.74
C ARG A 4 7.33 -4.47 10.22
N ASN A 5 7.73 -3.22 10.39
CA ASN A 5 6.95 -2.03 10.13
C ASN A 5 7.34 -1.33 8.80
N ALA A 6 8.26 -1.91 8.00
CA ALA A 6 8.66 -1.36 6.70
C ALA A 6 9.15 0.11 6.73
N VAL A 7 9.65 0.55 7.89
CA VAL A 7 10.08 1.92 8.14
C VAL A 7 11.20 2.34 7.17
N GLY A 8 11.02 3.46 6.48
CA GLY A 8 11.92 3.92 5.42
C GLY A 8 11.64 3.30 4.05
N ALA A 9 10.56 2.51 3.91
CA ALA A 9 10.12 2.05 2.59
C ALA A 9 9.54 3.22 1.79
N ARG A 10 9.92 3.32 0.52
CA ARG A 10 9.46 4.37 -0.41
C ARG A 10 8.56 3.75 -1.45
N ILE A 11 7.35 4.27 -1.57
CA ILE A 11 6.33 3.81 -2.49
C ILE A 11 6.09 4.91 -3.53
N TRP A 12 6.18 4.55 -4.81
CA TRP A 12 5.79 5.39 -5.94
C TRP A 12 4.56 4.77 -6.57
N ALA A 13 3.45 5.51 -6.64
CA ALA A 13 2.22 5.11 -7.30
C ALA A 13 1.97 6.02 -8.51
N ARG A 14 1.71 5.43 -9.66
CA ARG A 14 1.41 6.11 -10.92
C ARG A 14 0.07 5.66 -11.45
N ALA A 15 -0.81 6.61 -11.74
CA ALA A 15 -2.11 6.41 -12.35
C ALA A 15 -2.28 7.42 -13.51
N GLY A 16 -2.05 6.98 -14.73
CA GLY A 16 -2.09 7.77 -15.96
C GLY A 16 -1.01 8.86 -15.95
N GLN A 17 -1.46 10.09 -15.73
CA GLN A 17 -0.61 11.28 -15.61
C GLN A 17 -0.31 11.65 -14.15
N LEU A 18 -0.98 11.01 -13.20
CA LEU A 18 -0.79 11.23 -11.77
C LEU A 18 0.38 10.36 -11.28
N GLU A 19 1.40 10.97 -10.69
CA GLU A 19 2.50 10.25 -10.03
C GLU A 19 2.64 10.77 -8.60
N MET A 20 2.65 9.86 -7.63
CA MET A 20 2.72 10.18 -6.21
C MET A 20 3.78 9.32 -5.55
N MET A 21 4.67 9.97 -4.79
CA MET A 21 5.63 9.28 -3.95
C MET A 21 5.27 9.47 -2.47
N ARG A 22 5.34 8.39 -1.70
CA ARG A 22 5.13 8.38 -0.25
C ARG A 22 6.21 7.52 0.41
N GLU A 23 6.69 7.96 1.55
CA GLU A 23 7.64 7.21 2.36
C GLU A 23 6.97 6.79 3.67
N VAL A 24 7.23 5.57 4.11
CA VAL A 24 6.80 5.04 5.40
C VAL A 24 7.70 5.64 6.47
N HIS A 25 7.28 6.73 7.09
CA HIS A 25 7.99 7.32 8.23
C HIS A 25 7.53 6.66 9.53
N SER A 26 8.46 6.13 10.33
CA SER A 26 8.17 5.86 11.76
C SER A 26 8.32 7.13 12.56
N GLY A 27 7.32 8.00 12.43
CA GLY A 27 7.15 9.13 13.33
C GLY A 27 6.47 8.64 14.62
N SER A 28 7.29 8.35 15.63
CA SER A 28 6.89 8.14 17.01
C SER A 28 5.85 9.17 17.50
N SER A 29 4.63 8.71 17.83
CA SER A 29 3.75 9.43 18.74
C SER A 29 3.31 8.46 19.83
N TYR A 30 3.84 8.70 21.02
CA TYR A 30 3.85 7.93 22.26
C TYR A 30 2.47 7.47 22.80
N LEU A 31 1.37 7.66 22.06
CA LEU A 31 0.00 7.32 22.47
C LEU A 31 -0.93 6.87 21.33
N SER A 32 -0.47 6.71 20.08
CA SER A 32 -1.35 6.43 18.93
C SER A 32 -0.93 5.16 18.19
N GLN A 33 -1.72 4.13 18.40
CA GLN A 33 -1.60 2.81 17.80
C GLN A 33 -1.72 2.89 16.27
N ASP A 34 -0.58 2.75 15.59
CA ASP A 34 -0.37 1.81 14.49
C ASP A 34 -1.38 1.82 13.33
N ASP A 35 -1.39 2.88 12.51
CA ASP A 35 -1.96 2.77 11.16
C ASP A 35 -0.96 3.34 10.14
N MET A 36 0.01 2.50 9.76
CA MET A 36 1.02 2.81 8.73
C MET A 36 0.45 2.74 7.31
N ARG A 37 -0.83 3.10 7.15
CA ARG A 37 -1.51 3.04 5.85
C ARG A 37 -1.19 4.30 5.05
N LEU A 38 -0.68 4.07 3.84
CA LEU A 38 -0.49 5.13 2.87
C LEU A 38 -1.73 5.27 2.01
N PHE A 39 -2.38 6.42 2.11
CA PHE A 39 -3.52 6.75 1.25
C PHE A 39 -3.03 7.43 -0.02
N PHE A 40 -3.35 6.83 -1.16
CA PHE A 40 -3.09 7.40 -2.49
C PHE A 40 -4.42 7.87 -3.07
N GLY A 41 -4.61 9.19 -3.16
CA GLY A 41 -5.80 9.79 -3.76
C GLY A 41 -5.73 9.69 -5.28
N LEU A 42 -6.37 8.68 -5.87
CA LEU A 42 -6.35 8.44 -7.32
C LEU A 42 -7.31 9.33 -8.11
N GLY A 43 -8.10 10.18 -7.44
CA GLY A 43 -9.07 11.07 -8.08
C GLY A 43 -10.10 10.30 -8.89
N THR A 44 -10.17 10.55 -10.20
CA THR A 44 -11.06 9.86 -11.14
C THR A 44 -10.45 8.56 -11.70
N HIS A 45 -9.17 8.27 -11.41
CA HIS A 45 -8.52 7.06 -11.90
C HIS A 45 -9.03 5.83 -11.13
N ARG A 46 -9.56 4.87 -11.88
CA ARG A 46 -10.09 3.60 -11.33
C ARG A 46 -9.01 2.53 -11.11
N ARG A 47 -7.76 2.81 -11.47
CA ARG A 47 -6.65 1.88 -11.38
C ARG A 47 -5.32 2.64 -11.25
N VAL A 48 -4.37 2.01 -10.57
CA VAL A 48 -2.96 2.40 -10.52
C VAL A 48 -2.25 1.60 -11.61
N ASP A 49 -1.65 2.29 -12.56
CA ASP A 49 -0.91 1.65 -13.66
C ASP A 49 0.35 0.99 -13.15
N SER A 50 1.12 1.68 -12.30
CA SER A 50 2.31 1.12 -11.68
C SER A 50 2.51 1.59 -10.25
N LEU A 51 2.91 0.67 -9.39
CA LEU A 51 3.20 0.88 -7.99
C LEU A 51 4.54 0.24 -7.67
N ARG A 52 5.55 1.05 -7.38
CA ARG A 52 6.91 0.60 -7.05
C ARG A 52 7.16 0.82 -5.57
N ILE A 53 7.67 -0.19 -4.88
CA ILE A 53 8.02 -0.15 -3.47
C ILE A 53 9.51 -0.45 -3.35
N ARG A 54 10.26 0.46 -2.77
CA ARG A 54 11.64 0.22 -2.36
C ARG A 54 11.66 0.01 -0.86
N TRP A 55 11.99 -1.20 -0.45
CA TRP A 55 12.13 -1.57 0.95
C TRP A 55 13.44 -1.05 1.53
N PRO A 56 13.51 -0.83 2.85
CA PRO A 56 14.74 -0.42 3.53
C PRO A 56 15.85 -1.49 3.44
N SER A 57 15.50 -2.76 3.20
CA SER A 57 16.46 -3.83 2.91
C SER A 57 17.18 -3.70 1.57
N GLY A 58 16.73 -2.76 0.71
CA GLY A 58 17.22 -2.60 -0.65
C GLY A 58 16.42 -3.39 -1.70
N ARG A 59 15.48 -4.26 -1.27
CA ARG A 59 14.56 -4.92 -2.19
C ARG A 59 13.65 -3.91 -2.87
N ILE A 60 13.32 -4.16 -4.13
CA ILE A 60 12.39 -3.36 -4.91
C ILE A 60 11.29 -4.29 -5.41
N ASP A 61 10.06 -4.01 -5.02
CA ASP A 61 8.86 -4.65 -5.56
C ASP A 61 8.16 -3.68 -6.50
N SER A 62 7.57 -4.22 -7.57
CA SER A 62 6.79 -3.44 -8.52
C SER A 62 5.53 -4.22 -8.88
N LEU A 63 4.41 -3.51 -8.79
CA LEU A 63 3.07 -3.99 -9.04
C LEU A 63 2.45 -3.12 -10.13
N GLU A 64 1.62 -3.72 -10.96
CA GLU A 64 1.00 -3.02 -12.08
C GLU A 64 -0.48 -3.38 -12.16
N ASN A 65 -1.26 -2.51 -12.80
CA ASN A 65 -2.69 -2.72 -13.05
C ASN A 65 -3.50 -3.04 -11.78
N ILE A 66 -3.24 -2.28 -10.72
CA ILE A 66 -3.90 -2.43 -9.42
C ILE A 66 -5.24 -1.68 -9.45
N ALA A 67 -6.34 -2.34 -9.07
CA ALA A 67 -7.64 -1.69 -8.99
C ALA A 67 -7.67 -0.63 -7.87
N ALA A 68 -8.26 0.54 -8.16
CA ALA A 68 -8.50 1.57 -7.15
C ALA A 68 -9.56 1.13 -6.13
N ASN A 69 -9.66 1.87 -5.02
CA ASN A 69 -10.60 1.62 -3.93
C ASN A 69 -10.43 0.24 -3.25
N ARG A 70 -9.18 -0.20 -3.10
CA ARG A 70 -8.82 -1.44 -2.41
C ARG A 70 -7.73 -1.19 -1.37
N LEU A 71 -7.78 -1.97 -0.29
CA LEU A 71 -6.72 -2.04 0.70
C LEU A 71 -5.77 -3.17 0.32
N LEU A 72 -4.53 -2.81 0.01
CA LEU A 72 -3.46 -3.77 -0.27
C LEU A 72 -2.49 -3.78 0.89
N ILE A 73 -2.20 -4.97 1.42
CA ILE A 73 -1.14 -5.14 2.41
C ILE A 73 0.08 -5.73 1.73
N LEU A 74 1.15 -4.93 1.67
CA LEU A 74 2.41 -5.31 1.07
C LEU A 74 3.31 -5.94 2.12
N ARG A 75 3.90 -7.09 1.79
CA ARG A 75 4.88 -7.79 2.62
C ARG A 75 6.16 -7.98 1.83
N GLU A 76 7.27 -7.53 2.42
CA GLU A 76 8.60 -7.67 1.84
C GLU A 76 8.88 -9.13 1.45
N GLY A 77 9.05 -9.39 0.16
CA GLY A 77 9.38 -10.73 -0.37
C GLY A 77 8.22 -11.72 -0.46
N GLU A 78 7.02 -11.39 0.04
CA GLU A 78 5.80 -12.20 -0.17
C GLU A 78 4.85 -11.58 -1.21
N GLY A 79 5.02 -10.30 -1.56
CA GLY A 79 4.15 -9.59 -2.49
C GLY A 79 3.03 -8.83 -1.77
N TYR A 80 1.83 -8.79 -2.34
CA TYR A 80 0.67 -8.17 -1.70
C TYR A 80 -0.40 -9.20 -1.34
N VAL A 81 -0.99 -9.03 -0.16
CA VAL A 81 -2.21 -9.71 0.24
C VAL A 81 -3.35 -8.73 0.04
N GLU A 82 -4.22 -9.05 -0.91
CA GLU A 82 -5.50 -8.37 -1.01
C GLU A 82 -6.37 -8.86 0.15
N TYR A 83 -6.79 -7.93 1.01
CA TYR A 83 -7.85 -8.29 1.95
C TYR A 83 -9.12 -8.47 1.15
N PRO A 84 -9.88 -9.57 1.36
CA PRO A 84 -11.20 -9.67 0.78
C PRO A 84 -11.98 -8.46 1.27
N SER A 85 -12.21 -7.50 0.36
CA SER A 85 -13.11 -6.38 0.61
C SER A 85 -14.39 -7.02 1.08
N LEU A 86 -14.81 -6.71 2.32
CA LEU A 86 -16.00 -7.23 2.97
C LEU A 86 -17.09 -7.37 1.92
N SER A 87 -17.24 -8.59 1.41
CA SER A 87 -18.24 -8.91 0.42
C SER A 87 -19.50 -8.83 1.25
N THR A 88 -20.26 -7.75 1.06
CA THR A 88 -21.57 -7.52 1.66
C THR A 88 -22.23 -8.86 1.86
N GLY A 89 -22.31 -9.29 3.12
CA GLY A 89 -22.91 -10.55 3.47
C GLY A 89 -24.35 -10.51 2.97
N SER A 90 -24.59 -11.18 1.85
CA SER A 90 -25.91 -11.72 1.57
C SER A 90 -26.19 -12.64 2.74
N ARG A 91 -27.06 -12.19 3.64
CA ARG A 91 -27.66 -13.03 4.66
C ARG A 91 -28.36 -14.18 3.92
N PRO A 92 -27.95 -15.45 4.04
CA PRO A 92 -28.85 -16.52 3.68
C PRO A 92 -29.96 -16.57 4.74
N ASN A 93 -31.17 -16.78 4.25
CA ASN A 93 -32.45 -16.93 4.96
C ASN A 93 -32.38 -17.98 6.08
#